data_AF-A0A194RF43-F1
#
_entry.id   AF-A0A194RF43-F1
#
_cell.length_a   1.000
_cell.length_b   1.000
_cell.length_c   1.000
_cell.angle_alpha   90.00
_cell.angle_beta   90.00
_cell.angle_gamma   90.00
#
_symmetry.space_group_name_H-M   'P 1'
#
loop_
_entity.id
_entity.type
_entity.pdbx_description
1 polymer ?
#
loop_
_entity_poly.entity_id
_entity_poly.type
_entity_poly.pdbx_seq_one_letter_code
_entity_poly.pdbx_strand_id
1 'polypeptide(L)'
;MSNVKVESGGERQGVDLDRILVEEVGQFGRYQIVTLLLAALPVIFSAFASGEYIFTTSRIPTRCLIPQCDGPNPVYAPDWVLNAIPGTSTSSFDNCARFANSSQTADVTGVCPAAWFDNTRTEECQAYVYQNTDSVVYDFDLACDEWKRSQIGSIRTIGTLLVLPITGYISDRWGRRVALTINAFNTGWIGLVRSFVNSYEWFLALEVIESTVGAGAYSSCYILVTELVGPKYRVVAGATMSTMFALGQVILGFIAWGVHPWRTLTQVLYAPQLLVVSYFWILSESVRWLMSKGRYDESEAILKKVAKRNNKEISEKSLESLRATAEAEKLIEKPKEPWLPILVFKSRVILSRCIVSPVWWVTNTFVYYGMSINAVNLSGNRYLNYVAVTAVEIPGYWAAILLLDRIGRKPVLITGYWLCAACQFGFAFIPSDNEGLSMALYLIGKFSIAMVMTSIYVYTMEIYPTKYRHSLLAFSSMVGRLGSITAPLTPALALEVWESLPSVLFGSFALVSGCLIFTTPETLGTKLPDTMEEAEQLSKKKTKTDL
;
A
#
# COMPACT_ATOMS: atom_id res chain seq x y z
N MET A 1 46.13 -7.53 41.67
CA MET A 1 46.84 -7.31 40.38
C MET A 1 47.37 -8.64 39.90
N SER A 2 46.64 -9.30 39.02
CA SER A 2 47.07 -10.51 38.33
C SER A 2 46.37 -10.53 36.97
N ASN A 3 47.14 -10.16 35.94
CA ASN A 3 46.72 -10.12 34.55
C ASN A 3 46.36 -11.52 34.08
N VAL A 4 45.08 -11.78 33.84
CA VAL A 4 44.65 -12.89 32.99
C VAL A 4 44.68 -12.39 31.56
N LYS A 5 45.74 -12.75 30.84
CA LYS A 5 45.81 -12.70 29.38
C LYS A 5 44.64 -13.53 28.84
N VAL A 6 43.67 -12.88 28.22
CA VAL A 6 42.70 -13.55 27.35
C VAL A 6 43.44 -13.85 26.06
N GLU A 7 43.86 -15.10 25.88
CA GLU A 7 44.40 -15.60 24.63
C GLU A 7 43.33 -15.50 23.54
N SER A 8 43.61 -14.66 22.55
CA SER A 8 42.96 -14.62 21.26
C SER A 8 43.40 -15.84 20.45
N GLY A 9 42.60 -16.91 20.46
CA GLY A 9 42.96 -18.14 19.78
C GLY A 9 41.89 -19.21 19.89
N GLY A 10 40.76 -18.99 19.19
CA GLY A 10 39.70 -19.98 19.05
C GLY A 10 38.47 -19.32 18.47
N GLU A 11 38.20 -19.55 17.18
CA GLU A 11 36.89 -19.30 16.60
C GLU A 11 35.84 -20.02 17.45
N ARG A 12 35.18 -19.31 18.37
CA ARG A 12 33.90 -19.76 18.89
C ARG A 12 32.94 -19.72 17.71
N GLN A 13 32.81 -20.85 17.01
CA GLN A 13 31.74 -21.07 16.05
C GLN A 13 30.41 -21.05 16.81
N GLY A 14 29.93 -19.86 17.15
CA GLY A 14 28.55 -19.67 17.58
C GLY A 14 27.66 -20.15 16.45
N VAL A 15 26.77 -21.09 16.74
CA VAL A 15 25.81 -21.57 15.75
C VAL A 15 24.69 -20.53 15.69
N ASP A 16 24.68 -19.75 14.62
CA ASP A 16 23.59 -18.83 14.31
C ASP A 16 22.34 -19.62 13.91
N LEU A 17 21.15 -19.11 14.23
CA LEU A 17 19.88 -19.67 13.80
C LEU A 17 19.83 -19.84 12.28
N ASP A 18 20.40 -18.89 11.54
CA ASP A 18 20.46 -18.97 10.08
C ASP A 18 21.30 -20.18 9.62
N ARG A 19 22.33 -20.60 10.38
CA ARG A 19 23.11 -21.82 10.12
C ARG A 19 22.27 -23.08 10.35
N ILE A 20 21.52 -23.16 11.45
CA ILE A 20 20.61 -24.30 11.73
C ILE A 20 19.51 -24.41 10.67
N LEU A 21 18.94 -23.28 10.23
CA LEU A 21 17.94 -23.25 9.16
C LEU A 21 18.51 -23.76 7.84
N VAL A 22 19.80 -23.51 7.58
CA VAL A 22 20.48 -23.93 6.35
C VAL A 22 20.91 -25.40 6.40
N GLU A 23 21.59 -25.79 7.46
CA GLU A 23 22.34 -27.05 7.55
C GLU A 23 21.49 -28.20 8.07
N GLU A 24 20.55 -27.93 9.00
CA GLU A 24 19.85 -28.98 9.73
C GLU A 24 18.34 -29.01 9.45
N VAL A 25 17.66 -27.87 9.44
CA VAL A 25 16.18 -27.81 9.34
C VAL A 25 15.69 -27.75 7.88
N GLY A 26 16.57 -27.31 6.97
CA GLY A 26 16.29 -27.11 5.55
C GLY A 26 15.76 -25.71 5.24
N GLN A 27 16.39 -25.05 4.27
CA GLN A 27 16.14 -23.64 3.93
C GLN A 27 14.70 -23.36 3.42
N PHE A 28 14.06 -24.35 2.78
CA PHE A 28 12.71 -24.24 2.21
C PHE A 28 12.09 -25.64 2.03
N GLY A 29 11.46 -26.17 3.08
CA GLY A 29 10.82 -27.48 3.08
C GLY A 29 9.29 -27.43 3.10
N ARG A 30 8.65 -28.57 3.32
CA ARG A 30 7.19 -28.71 3.35
C ARG A 30 6.54 -27.81 4.40
N TYR A 31 7.17 -27.65 5.55
CA TYR A 31 6.65 -26.79 6.62
C TYR A 31 6.59 -25.31 6.19
N GLN A 32 7.65 -24.81 5.54
CA GLN A 32 7.70 -23.44 5.04
C GLN A 32 6.67 -23.21 3.94
N ILE A 33 6.49 -24.16 3.03
CA ILE A 33 5.46 -24.09 1.97
C ILE A 33 4.06 -24.02 2.57
N VAL A 34 3.73 -24.90 3.52
CA VAL A 34 2.43 -24.87 4.20
C VAL A 34 2.22 -23.53 4.93
N THR A 35 3.25 -23.02 5.60
CA THR A 35 3.18 -21.73 6.28
C THR A 35 2.95 -20.58 5.31
N LEU A 36 3.61 -20.60 4.14
CA LEU A 36 3.39 -19.62 3.06
C LEU A 36 1.98 -19.68 2.49
N LEU A 37 1.43 -20.88 2.27
CA LEU A 37 0.06 -21.05 1.80
C LEU A 37 -0.96 -20.55 2.83
N LEU A 38 -0.72 -20.83 4.13
CA LEU A 38 -1.56 -20.29 5.20
C LEU A 38 -1.46 -18.76 5.24
N ALA A 39 -0.25 -18.20 5.11
CA ALA A 39 0.01 -16.76 5.10
C ALA A 39 -0.66 -16.02 3.93
N ALA A 40 -0.96 -16.70 2.82
CA ALA A 40 -1.63 -16.09 1.68
C ALA A 40 -3.00 -15.51 2.05
N LEU A 41 -3.77 -16.20 2.90
CA LEU A 41 -5.13 -15.78 3.24
C LEU A 41 -5.18 -14.45 4.04
N PRO A 42 -4.44 -14.26 5.16
CA PRO A 42 -4.37 -12.96 5.84
C PRO A 42 -3.83 -11.82 4.96
N VAL A 43 -2.93 -12.13 4.03
CA VAL A 43 -2.39 -11.15 3.07
C VAL A 43 -3.46 -10.70 2.08
N ILE A 44 -4.23 -11.64 1.53
CA ILE A 44 -5.36 -11.36 0.65
C ILE A 44 -6.40 -10.48 1.37
N PHE A 45 -6.73 -10.81 2.63
CA PHE A 45 -7.64 -10.00 3.43
C PHE A 45 -7.10 -8.60 3.75
N SER A 46 -5.79 -8.46 3.96
CA SER A 46 -5.16 -7.14 4.10
C SER A 46 -5.32 -6.31 2.81
N ALA A 47 -5.30 -6.96 1.64
CA ALA A 47 -5.54 -6.29 0.36
C ALA A 47 -7.01 -5.83 0.23
N PHE A 48 -7.98 -6.63 0.71
CA PHE A 48 -9.38 -6.23 0.75
C PHE A 48 -9.57 -4.97 1.58
N ALA A 49 -9.02 -4.96 2.81
CA ALA A 49 -9.07 -3.79 3.66
C ALA A 49 -8.42 -2.58 2.97
N SER A 50 -7.26 -2.74 2.33
CA SER A 50 -6.59 -1.62 1.65
C SER A 50 -7.40 -1.04 0.48
N GLY A 51 -8.08 -1.89 -0.31
CA GLY A 51 -8.72 -1.47 -1.57
C GLY A 51 -10.22 -1.22 -1.51
N GLU A 52 -10.94 -1.71 -0.49
CA GLU A 52 -12.42 -1.69 -0.46
C GLU A 52 -13.02 -0.30 -0.57
N TYR A 53 -12.39 0.71 0.04
CA TYR A 53 -12.88 2.09 -0.01
C TYR A 53 -13.04 2.61 -1.45
N ILE A 54 -12.19 2.18 -2.39
CA ILE A 54 -12.22 2.60 -3.81
C ILE A 54 -13.58 2.30 -4.44
N PHE A 55 -14.22 1.20 -4.05
CA PHE A 55 -15.54 0.82 -4.54
C PHE A 55 -16.67 1.40 -3.70
N THR A 56 -16.54 1.36 -2.36
CA THR A 56 -17.61 1.85 -1.48
C THR A 56 -17.80 3.37 -1.55
N THR A 57 -16.75 4.14 -1.85
CA THR A 57 -16.81 5.60 -2.02
C THR A 57 -16.82 6.01 -3.49
N SER A 58 -17.13 5.07 -4.39
CA SER A 58 -17.24 5.37 -5.82
C SER A 58 -18.28 6.46 -6.06
N ARG A 59 -17.95 7.37 -6.98
CA ARG A 59 -18.86 8.44 -7.38
C ARG A 59 -20.11 7.82 -8.01
N ILE A 60 -21.27 8.31 -7.60
CA ILE A 60 -22.54 7.98 -8.22
C ILE A 60 -22.89 9.16 -9.10
N PRO A 61 -23.22 8.96 -10.39
CA PRO A 61 -23.76 10.03 -11.20
C PRO A 61 -25.02 10.62 -10.55
N THR A 62 -25.01 11.93 -10.36
CA THR A 62 -26.04 12.66 -9.62
C THR A 62 -26.60 13.81 -10.43
N ARG A 63 -27.88 14.12 -10.21
CA ARG A 63 -28.48 15.33 -10.72
C ARG A 63 -29.27 16.05 -9.64
N CYS A 64 -29.56 17.30 -9.91
CA CYS A 64 -30.39 18.11 -9.04
C CYS A 64 -31.85 17.66 -9.12
N LEU A 65 -32.51 17.59 -7.96
CA LEU A 65 -33.96 17.45 -7.88
C LEU A 65 -34.61 18.77 -8.34
N ILE A 66 -35.56 18.69 -9.26
CA ILE A 66 -36.27 19.83 -9.83
C ILE A 66 -37.72 19.76 -9.36
N PRO A 67 -38.11 20.48 -8.28
CA PRO A 67 -39.45 20.35 -7.69
C PRO A 67 -40.60 20.65 -8.66
N GLN A 68 -40.35 21.45 -9.70
CA GLN A 68 -41.36 21.80 -10.70
C GLN A 68 -41.66 20.65 -11.68
N CYS A 69 -40.72 19.71 -11.83
CA CYS A 69 -40.75 18.69 -12.87
C CYS A 69 -40.71 17.26 -12.34
N ASP A 70 -40.06 17.06 -11.19
CA ASP A 70 -39.95 15.77 -10.53
C ASP A 70 -41.23 15.43 -9.75
N GLY A 71 -41.73 14.23 -9.99
CA GLY A 71 -42.81 13.63 -9.22
C GLY A 71 -42.33 12.94 -7.94
N PRO A 72 -43.19 12.15 -7.28
CA PRO A 72 -42.85 11.44 -6.04
C PRO A 72 -41.73 10.40 -6.22
N ASN A 73 -41.53 9.87 -7.43
CA ASN A 73 -40.45 8.96 -7.77
C ASN A 73 -39.64 9.55 -8.93
N PRO A 74 -38.62 10.37 -8.66
CA PRO A 74 -37.83 11.03 -9.70
C PRO A 74 -36.98 10.02 -10.48
N VAL A 75 -36.98 10.12 -11.81
CA VAL A 75 -36.16 9.28 -12.71
C VAL A 75 -34.80 9.95 -12.89
N TYR A 76 -33.69 9.23 -12.84
CA TYR A 76 -32.35 9.85 -12.94
C TYR A 76 -32.12 10.62 -14.26
N ALA A 77 -32.48 10.05 -15.41
CA ALA A 77 -32.26 10.68 -16.72
C ALA A 77 -33.59 10.84 -17.49
N PRO A 78 -34.41 11.86 -17.16
CA PRO A 78 -35.63 12.15 -17.90
C PRO A 78 -35.29 12.92 -19.20
N ASP A 79 -36.18 12.85 -20.20
CA ASP A 79 -35.97 13.49 -21.51
C ASP A 79 -35.83 15.03 -21.41
N TRP A 80 -36.40 15.63 -20.37
CA TRP A 80 -36.34 17.06 -20.11
C TRP A 80 -35.11 17.53 -19.32
N VAL A 81 -34.19 16.63 -18.92
CA VAL A 81 -33.10 16.96 -17.98
C VAL A 81 -32.23 18.14 -18.44
N LEU A 82 -31.95 18.21 -19.75
CA LEU A 82 -31.13 19.27 -20.35
C LEU A 82 -31.82 20.64 -20.39
N ASN A 83 -33.15 20.68 -20.17
CA ASN A 83 -33.89 21.93 -20.05
C ASN A 83 -33.64 22.61 -18.70
N ALA A 84 -33.42 21.82 -17.64
CA ALA A 84 -33.34 22.30 -16.26
C ALA A 84 -31.91 22.27 -15.69
N ILE A 85 -31.01 21.48 -16.29
CA ILE A 85 -29.65 21.26 -15.81
C ILE A 85 -28.67 21.46 -16.96
N PRO A 86 -27.56 22.20 -16.75
CA PRO A 86 -26.52 22.33 -17.75
C PRO A 86 -25.89 20.96 -18.07
N GLY A 87 -25.85 20.60 -19.34
CA GLY A 87 -25.25 19.36 -19.82
C GLY A 87 -25.06 19.37 -21.33
N THR A 88 -24.13 18.55 -21.82
CA THR A 88 -23.85 18.39 -23.25
C THR A 88 -24.72 17.30 -23.90
N SER A 89 -25.15 16.32 -23.12
CA SER A 89 -26.02 15.24 -23.57
C SER A 89 -26.82 14.65 -22.39
N THR A 90 -27.85 13.85 -22.69
CA THR A 90 -28.58 13.03 -21.70
C THR A 90 -27.74 11.92 -21.07
N SER A 91 -26.44 11.87 -21.35
CA SER A 91 -25.47 11.00 -20.66
C SER A 91 -24.39 11.81 -19.93
N SER A 92 -24.39 13.14 -20.06
CA SER A 92 -23.36 14.05 -19.56
C SER A 92 -24.00 15.35 -19.03
N PHE A 93 -24.83 15.20 -17.99
CA PHE A 93 -25.51 16.28 -17.28
C PHE A 93 -25.25 16.24 -15.76
N ASP A 94 -24.32 15.40 -15.33
CA ASP A 94 -23.94 15.27 -13.92
C ASP A 94 -23.26 16.57 -13.47
N ASN A 95 -24.06 17.41 -12.82
CA ASN A 95 -23.68 18.76 -12.43
C ASN A 95 -24.29 19.09 -11.08
N CYS A 96 -23.51 19.81 -10.29
CA CYS A 96 -23.89 20.30 -8.96
C CYS A 96 -24.67 21.61 -8.99
N ALA A 97 -25.07 22.03 -10.19
CA ALA A 97 -25.82 23.24 -10.43
C ALA A 97 -27.00 22.96 -11.36
N ARG A 98 -28.06 23.74 -11.20
CA ARG A 98 -29.25 23.76 -12.06
C ARG A 98 -29.48 25.15 -12.62
N PHE A 99 -30.27 25.29 -13.67
CA PHE A 99 -30.71 26.59 -14.14
C PHE A 99 -31.70 27.23 -13.16
N ALA A 100 -31.61 28.55 -13.01
CA ALA A 100 -32.52 29.31 -12.16
C ALA A 100 -33.93 29.32 -12.76
N ASN A 101 -34.94 29.58 -11.93
CA ASN A 101 -36.30 29.71 -12.41
C ASN A 101 -36.45 30.96 -13.30
N SER A 102 -37.08 30.79 -14.46
CA SER A 102 -37.43 31.89 -15.35
C SER A 102 -38.54 32.75 -14.73
N SER A 103 -38.46 34.06 -14.94
CA SER A 103 -39.51 35.03 -14.54
C SER A 103 -40.66 35.10 -15.56
N GLN A 104 -40.58 34.38 -16.67
CA GLN A 104 -41.61 34.39 -17.72
C GLN A 104 -42.73 33.41 -17.38
N THR A 105 -43.94 33.93 -17.13
CA THR A 105 -45.18 33.14 -17.05
C THR A 105 -45.61 32.75 -18.46
N ALA A 106 -44.98 31.73 -19.03
CA ALA A 106 -45.42 31.16 -20.29
C ALA A 106 -46.41 30.00 -20.01
N ASP A 107 -47.64 30.13 -20.51
CA ASP A 107 -48.66 29.06 -20.57
C ASP A 107 -48.18 27.98 -21.56
N VAL A 108 -47.21 27.17 -21.15
CA VAL A 108 -46.63 26.12 -21.97
C VAL A 108 -47.14 24.77 -21.51
N THR A 109 -47.89 24.11 -22.38
CA THR A 109 -48.34 22.72 -22.18
C THR A 109 -47.20 21.76 -22.50
N GLY A 110 -46.75 20.99 -21.52
CA GLY A 110 -45.72 19.96 -21.68
C GLY A 110 -45.17 19.46 -20.35
N VAL A 111 -44.46 18.33 -20.35
CA VAL A 111 -43.73 17.83 -19.17
C VAL A 111 -42.40 18.60 -19.09
N CYS A 112 -42.27 19.51 -18.12
CA CYS A 112 -41.06 20.29 -17.84
C CYS A 112 -40.48 21.07 -19.05
N PRO A 113 -41.17 22.13 -19.51
CA PRO A 113 -40.71 22.94 -20.64
C PRO A 113 -39.48 23.79 -20.29
N ALA A 114 -38.58 23.97 -21.27
CA ALA A 114 -37.38 24.81 -21.11
C ALA A 114 -37.66 26.27 -20.76
N ALA A 115 -38.85 26.78 -21.11
CA ALA A 115 -39.25 28.16 -20.79
C ALA A 115 -39.33 28.45 -19.28
N TRP A 116 -39.40 27.42 -18.43
CA TRP A 116 -39.41 27.57 -16.98
C TRP A 116 -38.04 27.86 -16.38
N PHE A 117 -36.96 27.74 -17.17
CA PHE A 117 -35.60 27.86 -16.70
C PHE A 117 -34.88 28.99 -17.44
N ASP A 118 -34.06 29.74 -16.71
CA ASP A 118 -33.16 30.74 -17.27
C ASP A 118 -31.78 30.13 -17.49
N ASN A 119 -31.45 29.83 -18.75
CA ASN A 119 -30.19 29.20 -19.13
C ASN A 119 -28.97 30.10 -18.93
N THR A 120 -29.15 31.38 -18.60
CA THR A 120 -28.06 32.33 -18.35
C THR A 120 -27.59 32.34 -16.90
N ARG A 121 -28.42 31.83 -15.97
CA ARG A 121 -28.14 31.85 -14.53
C ARG A 121 -28.23 30.44 -13.95
N THR A 122 -27.18 30.04 -13.25
CA THR A 122 -27.12 28.77 -12.52
C THR A 122 -27.23 28.98 -11.01
N GLU A 123 -27.80 27.99 -10.33
CA GLU A 123 -27.97 27.93 -8.87
C GLU A 123 -27.50 26.58 -8.34
N GLU A 124 -26.99 26.57 -7.10
CA GLU A 124 -26.61 25.34 -6.41
C GLU A 124 -27.83 24.47 -6.10
N CYS A 125 -27.61 23.17 -6.07
CA CYS A 125 -28.67 22.19 -5.90
C CYS A 125 -28.98 21.97 -4.42
N GLN A 126 -30.28 22.00 -4.10
CA GLN A 126 -30.76 21.85 -2.72
C GLN A 126 -31.01 20.39 -2.34
N ALA A 127 -31.29 19.54 -3.32
CA ALA A 127 -31.54 18.11 -3.16
C ALA A 127 -31.13 17.38 -4.44
N TYR A 128 -30.84 16.09 -4.32
CA TYR A 128 -30.23 15.28 -5.37
C TYR A 128 -31.07 14.05 -5.73
N VAL A 129 -30.94 13.62 -6.98
CA VAL A 129 -31.45 12.35 -7.51
C VAL A 129 -30.24 11.54 -7.96
N TYR A 130 -30.12 10.34 -7.38
CA TYR A 130 -29.00 9.43 -7.60
C TYR A 130 -29.36 8.39 -8.65
N GLN A 131 -28.39 7.99 -9.48
CA GLN A 131 -28.57 6.91 -10.44
C GLN A 131 -28.79 5.54 -9.76
N ASN A 132 -28.12 5.30 -8.63
CA ASN A 132 -28.21 4.07 -7.85
C ASN A 132 -28.00 4.36 -6.35
N THR A 133 -28.17 3.33 -5.52
CA THR A 133 -28.03 3.39 -4.06
C THR A 133 -26.85 2.56 -3.56
N ASP A 134 -25.87 2.29 -4.42
CA ASP A 134 -24.86 1.24 -4.17
C ASP A 134 -23.65 1.75 -3.38
N SER A 135 -23.47 3.06 -3.24
CA SER A 135 -22.27 3.67 -2.63
C SER A 135 -22.62 4.53 -1.41
N VAL A 136 -21.60 4.73 -0.56
CA VAL A 136 -21.63 5.59 0.63
C VAL A 136 -22.10 7.02 0.29
N VAL A 137 -21.91 7.43 -0.97
CA VAL A 137 -22.37 8.73 -1.48
C VAL A 137 -23.88 8.92 -1.37
N TYR A 138 -24.67 7.86 -1.55
CA TYR A 138 -26.13 7.91 -1.40
C TYR A 138 -26.54 7.98 0.08
N ASP A 139 -25.98 7.11 0.92
CA ASP A 139 -26.37 6.98 2.32
C ASP A 139 -26.04 8.23 3.18
N PHE A 140 -25.02 9.00 2.80
CA PHE A 140 -24.58 10.20 3.52
C PHE A 140 -24.76 11.51 2.73
N ASP A 141 -25.52 11.48 1.64
CA ASP A 141 -25.85 12.66 0.83
C ASP A 141 -24.60 13.45 0.33
N LEU A 142 -23.59 12.72 -0.17
CA LEU A 142 -22.28 13.28 -0.54
C LEU A 142 -22.16 13.63 -2.03
N ALA A 143 -23.27 13.91 -2.72
CA ALA A 143 -23.31 14.07 -4.18
C ALA A 143 -22.27 15.10 -4.67
N CYS A 144 -22.38 16.33 -4.18
CA CYS A 144 -21.53 17.45 -4.59
C CYS A 144 -20.43 17.79 -3.57
N ASP A 145 -20.36 17.04 -2.47
CA ASP A 145 -19.32 17.17 -1.46
C ASP A 145 -18.12 16.26 -1.78
N GLU A 146 -17.49 16.48 -2.95
CA GLU A 146 -16.37 15.68 -3.44
C GLU A 146 -15.17 15.69 -2.48
N TRP A 147 -14.98 16.80 -1.75
CA TRP A 147 -13.95 16.91 -0.71
C TRP A 147 -14.22 15.94 0.46
N LYS A 148 -15.48 15.81 0.92
CA LYS A 148 -15.86 14.87 1.99
C LYS A 148 -15.67 13.43 1.52
N ARG A 149 -16.14 13.11 0.31
CA ARG A 149 -15.97 11.78 -0.29
C ARG A 149 -14.50 11.38 -0.39
N SER A 150 -13.65 12.29 -0.88
CA SER A 150 -12.21 12.05 -1.03
C SER A 150 -11.48 11.96 0.31
N GLN A 151 -11.94 12.71 1.32
CA GLN A 151 -11.37 12.70 2.66
C GLN A 151 -11.44 11.31 3.32
N ILE A 152 -12.45 10.49 3.02
CA ILE A 152 -12.58 9.12 3.54
C ILE A 152 -11.30 8.30 3.29
N GLY A 153 -10.79 8.30 2.05
CA GLY A 153 -9.58 7.56 1.69
C GLY A 153 -8.32 8.12 2.36
N SER A 154 -8.23 9.44 2.49
CA SER A 154 -7.11 10.10 3.17
C SER A 154 -7.09 9.79 4.67
N ILE A 155 -8.25 9.84 5.32
CA ILE A 155 -8.47 9.50 6.74
C ILE A 155 -8.09 8.04 7.01
N ARG A 156 -8.56 7.11 6.16
CA ARG A 156 -8.15 5.70 6.21
C ARG A 156 -6.63 5.56 6.12
N THR A 157 -6.00 6.28 5.20
CA THR A 157 -4.55 6.22 5.03
C THR A 157 -3.79 6.78 6.23
N ILE A 158 -4.31 7.82 6.91
CA ILE A 158 -3.75 8.33 8.16
C ILE A 158 -3.74 7.24 9.24
N GLY A 159 -4.79 6.43 9.36
CA GLY A 159 -4.77 5.32 10.32
C GLY A 159 -3.69 4.27 9.98
N THR A 160 -3.45 4.00 8.69
CA THR A 160 -2.35 3.10 8.27
C THR A 160 -0.94 3.63 8.57
N LEU A 161 -0.77 4.93 8.88
CA LEU A 161 0.50 5.45 9.40
C LEU A 161 0.72 5.04 10.87
N LEU A 162 -0.35 5.08 11.66
CA LEU A 162 -0.31 4.82 13.10
C LEU A 162 -0.18 3.32 13.40
N VAL A 163 -0.62 2.46 12.49
CA VAL A 163 -0.63 1.01 12.70
C VAL A 163 0.76 0.38 12.84
N LEU A 164 1.78 0.88 12.12
CA LEU A 164 3.10 0.25 12.11
C LEU A 164 3.81 0.36 13.47
N PRO A 165 3.88 1.54 14.13
CA PRO A 165 4.39 1.65 15.50
C PRO A 165 3.60 0.78 16.50
N ILE A 166 2.28 0.79 16.42
CA ILE A 166 1.40 0.04 17.34
C ILE A 166 1.60 -1.46 17.16
N THR A 167 1.52 -1.95 15.93
CA THR A 167 1.72 -3.36 15.59
C THR A 167 3.14 -3.81 15.89
N GLY A 168 4.15 -2.97 15.63
CA GLY A 168 5.53 -3.24 16.00
C GLY A 168 5.70 -3.44 17.50
N TYR A 169 5.14 -2.53 18.31
CA TYR A 169 5.13 -2.65 19.76
C TYR A 169 4.46 -3.95 20.22
N ILE A 170 3.28 -4.26 19.69
CA ILE A 170 2.54 -5.49 20.03
C ILE A 170 3.34 -6.74 19.63
N SER A 171 3.87 -6.76 18.40
CA SER A 171 4.63 -7.86 17.82
C SER A 171 5.91 -8.16 18.60
N ASP A 172 6.61 -7.11 19.05
CA ASP A 172 7.82 -7.27 19.83
C ASP A 172 7.55 -7.63 21.29
N ARG A 173 6.44 -7.17 21.87
CA ARG A 173 6.06 -7.46 23.26
C ARG A 173 5.46 -8.85 23.43
N TRP A 174 4.49 -9.22 22.59
CA TRP A 174 3.66 -10.42 22.75
C TRP A 174 3.84 -11.47 21.64
N GLY A 175 4.53 -11.14 20.56
CA GLY A 175 4.84 -12.09 19.48
C GLY A 175 4.13 -11.76 18.17
N ARG A 176 4.66 -12.33 17.08
CA ARG A 176 4.27 -12.03 15.70
C ARG A 176 2.92 -12.66 15.39
N ARG A 177 2.69 -13.87 15.89
CA ARG A 177 1.39 -14.58 15.76
C ARG A 177 0.29 -13.85 16.52
N VAL A 178 0.59 -13.34 17.71
CA VAL A 178 -0.36 -12.58 18.53
C VAL A 178 -0.73 -11.28 17.82
N ALA A 179 0.26 -10.54 17.34
CA ALA A 179 0.04 -9.31 16.57
C ALA A 179 -0.82 -9.54 15.33
N LEU A 180 -0.54 -10.60 14.55
CA LEU A 180 -1.35 -10.98 13.39
C LEU A 180 -2.82 -11.22 13.76
N THR A 181 -3.06 -11.99 14.82
CA THR A 181 -4.41 -12.38 15.26
C THR A 181 -5.21 -11.18 15.75
N ILE A 182 -4.60 -10.30 16.55
CA ILE A 182 -5.24 -9.08 17.06
C ILE A 182 -5.59 -8.14 15.90
N ASN A 183 -4.65 -7.91 14.99
CA ASN A 183 -4.90 -7.07 13.82
C ASN A 183 -6.03 -7.62 12.95
N ALA A 184 -5.99 -8.91 12.61
CA ALA A 184 -7.01 -9.52 11.75
C ALA A 184 -8.40 -9.54 12.41
N PHE A 185 -8.46 -9.79 13.73
CA PHE A 185 -9.71 -9.66 14.48
C PHE A 185 -10.25 -8.23 14.38
N ASN A 186 -9.42 -7.24 14.70
CA ASN A 186 -9.80 -5.83 14.66
C ASN A 186 -10.28 -5.36 13.29
N THR A 187 -9.55 -5.69 12.21
CA THR A 187 -10.02 -5.42 10.85
C THR A 187 -11.40 -6.02 10.62
N GLY A 188 -11.57 -7.33 10.89
CA GLY A 188 -12.83 -8.04 10.63
C GLY A 188 -14.02 -7.45 11.37
N TRP A 189 -13.97 -7.32 12.70
CA TRP A 189 -15.14 -6.89 13.47
C TRP A 189 -15.43 -5.40 13.31
N ILE A 190 -14.41 -4.53 13.23
CA ILE A 190 -14.63 -3.08 13.06
C ILE A 190 -15.21 -2.81 11.66
N GLY A 191 -14.70 -3.49 10.62
CA GLY A 191 -15.25 -3.40 9.27
C GLY A 191 -16.72 -3.83 9.21
N LEU A 192 -17.10 -4.90 9.92
CA LEU A 192 -18.50 -5.31 10.03
C LEU A 192 -19.36 -4.26 10.74
N VAL A 193 -18.91 -3.72 11.87
CA VAL A 193 -19.63 -2.66 12.60
C VAL A 193 -19.82 -1.43 11.72
N ARG A 194 -18.79 -1.03 10.96
CA ARG A 194 -18.85 0.10 10.01
C ARG A 194 -19.95 -0.08 8.97
N SER A 195 -20.21 -1.29 8.51
CA SER A 195 -21.27 -1.59 7.53
C SER A 195 -22.70 -1.28 8.04
N PHE A 196 -22.90 -1.15 9.35
CA PHE A 196 -24.21 -0.87 9.97
C PHE A 196 -24.37 0.59 10.40
N VAL A 197 -23.34 1.42 10.26
CA VAL A 197 -23.39 2.82 10.68
C VAL A 197 -24.18 3.66 9.68
N ASN A 198 -24.99 4.58 10.19
CA ASN A 198 -25.82 5.53 9.42
C ASN A 198 -25.43 7.00 9.65
N SER A 199 -24.28 7.24 10.29
CA SER A 199 -23.75 8.57 10.54
C SER A 199 -22.38 8.71 9.88
N TYR A 200 -22.19 9.75 9.06
CA TYR A 200 -20.92 10.04 8.38
C TYR A 200 -19.74 10.15 9.36
N GLU A 201 -19.92 10.87 10.48
CA GLU A 201 -18.86 11.04 11.49
C GLU A 201 -18.40 9.71 12.11
N TRP A 202 -19.35 8.83 12.45
CA TRP A 202 -19.04 7.50 12.97
C TRP A 202 -18.41 6.60 11.92
N PHE A 203 -18.81 6.74 10.65
CA PHE A 203 -18.20 6.02 9.54
C PHE A 203 -16.73 6.42 9.40
N LEU A 204 -16.42 7.73 9.42
CA LEU A 204 -15.05 8.25 9.41
C LEU A 204 -14.23 7.81 10.64
N ALA A 205 -14.84 7.84 11.83
CA ALA A 205 -14.15 7.40 13.04
C ALA A 205 -13.76 5.91 12.94
N LEU A 206 -14.67 5.06 12.48
CA LEU A 206 -14.40 3.63 12.30
C LEU A 206 -13.38 3.37 11.18
N GLU A 207 -13.35 4.17 10.13
CA GLU A 207 -12.31 4.13 9.08
C GLU A 207 -10.91 4.32 9.67
N VAL A 208 -10.70 5.34 10.50
CA VAL A 208 -9.40 5.56 11.16
C VAL A 208 -9.09 4.46 12.15
N ILE A 209 -10.07 4.07 12.97
CA ILE A 209 -9.86 3.09 14.04
C ILE A 209 -9.48 1.74 13.42
N GLU A 210 -10.25 1.27 12.42
CA GLU A 210 -9.98 0.01 11.71
C GLU A 210 -8.58 0.02 11.10
N SER A 211 -8.24 1.05 10.32
CA SER A 211 -6.93 1.15 9.68
C SER A 211 -5.77 1.29 10.69
N THR A 212 -6.00 1.89 11.86
CA THR A 212 -5.00 2.05 12.93
C THR A 212 -4.73 0.78 13.71
N VAL A 213 -5.75 -0.04 13.98
CA VAL A 213 -5.63 -1.24 14.84
C VAL A 213 -5.71 -2.57 14.09
N GLY A 214 -6.00 -2.53 12.79
CA GLY A 214 -6.25 -3.70 11.96
C GLY A 214 -5.29 -3.89 10.77
N ALA A 215 -4.82 -2.81 10.15
CA ALA A 215 -3.99 -2.89 8.94
C ALA A 215 -2.57 -3.49 9.14
N GLY A 216 -2.21 -3.90 10.36
CA GLY A 216 -0.91 -4.47 10.69
C GLY A 216 -0.74 -5.94 10.34
N ALA A 217 -1.82 -6.63 9.93
CA ALA A 217 -1.82 -8.06 9.63
C ALA A 217 -0.78 -8.44 8.56
N TYR A 218 -0.71 -7.70 7.45
CA TYR A 218 0.27 -7.92 6.39
C TYR A 218 1.71 -7.90 6.93
N SER A 219 2.06 -6.87 7.70
CA SER A 219 3.41 -6.70 8.24
C SER A 219 3.82 -7.82 9.21
N SER A 220 2.90 -8.21 10.10
CA SER A 220 3.12 -9.29 11.07
C SER A 220 3.32 -10.63 10.35
N CYS A 221 2.49 -10.89 9.33
CA CYS A 221 2.57 -12.10 8.53
C CYS A 221 3.86 -12.16 7.70
N TYR A 222 4.26 -11.04 7.10
CA TYR A 222 5.50 -10.92 6.33
C TYR A 222 6.73 -11.23 7.19
N ILE A 223 6.80 -10.65 8.39
CA ILE A 223 7.91 -10.91 9.32
C ILE A 223 7.93 -12.38 9.73
N LEU A 224 6.78 -12.94 10.11
CA LEU A 224 6.68 -14.34 10.54
C LEU A 224 7.19 -15.32 9.46
N VAL A 225 6.80 -15.10 8.20
CA VAL A 225 7.23 -15.93 7.07
C VAL A 225 8.72 -15.77 6.79
N THR A 226 9.24 -14.53 6.79
CA THR A 226 10.65 -14.25 6.46
C THR A 226 11.63 -14.70 7.54
N GLU A 227 11.19 -14.73 8.80
CA GLU A 227 11.96 -15.27 9.92
C GLU A 227 12.01 -16.82 9.92
N LEU A 228 11.09 -17.49 9.21
CA LEU A 228 11.01 -18.95 9.14
C LEU A 228 11.78 -19.56 7.96
N VAL A 229 11.92 -18.82 6.86
CA VAL A 229 12.66 -19.26 5.67
C VAL A 229 14.16 -18.95 5.79
N GLY A 230 14.99 -19.79 5.16
CA GLY A 230 16.42 -19.56 5.10
C GLY A 230 16.78 -18.28 4.33
N PRO A 231 17.96 -17.67 4.58
CA PRO A 231 18.37 -16.39 3.98
C PRO A 231 18.22 -16.32 2.46
N LYS A 232 18.55 -17.41 1.76
CA LYS A 232 18.46 -17.53 0.30
C LYS A 232 17.03 -17.33 -0.25
N TYR A 233 16.01 -17.72 0.51
CA TYR A 233 14.61 -17.71 0.06
C TYR A 233 13.81 -16.51 0.60
N ARG A 234 14.41 -15.65 1.44
CA ARG A 234 13.71 -14.47 2.01
C ARG A 234 13.18 -13.52 0.93
N VAL A 235 13.97 -13.27 -0.11
CA VAL A 235 13.58 -12.40 -1.23
C VAL A 235 12.40 -12.99 -1.99
N VAL A 236 12.46 -14.29 -2.31
CA VAL A 236 11.39 -15.00 -3.01
C VAL A 236 10.12 -15.06 -2.16
N ALA A 237 10.23 -15.32 -0.85
CA ALA A 237 9.11 -15.30 0.07
C ALA A 237 8.47 -13.92 0.13
N GLY A 238 9.26 -12.85 0.19
CA GLY A 238 8.75 -11.48 0.16
C GLY A 238 8.02 -11.14 -1.14
N ALA A 239 8.60 -11.50 -2.29
CA ALA A 239 7.98 -11.34 -3.60
C ALA A 239 6.66 -12.12 -3.75
N THR A 240 6.62 -13.33 -3.19
CA THR A 240 5.43 -14.17 -3.15
C THR A 240 4.34 -13.49 -2.33
N MET A 241 4.66 -12.92 -1.16
CA MET A 241 3.70 -12.20 -0.32
C MET A 241 3.15 -10.95 -1.03
N SER A 242 4.00 -10.17 -1.71
CA SER A 242 3.54 -9.04 -2.54
C SER A 242 2.62 -9.50 -3.68
N THR A 243 2.93 -10.64 -4.30
CA THR A 243 2.07 -11.24 -5.35
C THR A 243 0.72 -11.65 -4.77
N MET A 244 0.68 -12.25 -3.58
CA MET A 244 -0.58 -12.60 -2.90
C MET A 244 -1.41 -11.37 -2.55
N PHE A 245 -0.76 -10.25 -2.19
CA PHE A 245 -1.45 -8.98 -1.95
C PHE A 245 -2.10 -8.44 -3.22
N ALA A 246 -1.37 -8.39 -4.34
CA ALA A 246 -1.93 -7.99 -5.63
C ALA A 246 -3.05 -8.93 -6.10
N LEU A 247 -2.90 -10.24 -5.90
CA LEU A 247 -3.97 -11.21 -6.15
C LEU A 247 -5.21 -10.91 -5.30
N GLY A 248 -5.03 -10.51 -4.04
CA GLY A 248 -6.13 -10.06 -3.19
C GLY A 248 -6.83 -8.82 -3.74
N GLN A 249 -6.11 -7.87 -4.32
CA GLN A 249 -6.75 -6.73 -5.00
C GLN A 249 -7.53 -7.16 -6.25
N VAL A 250 -7.00 -8.11 -7.03
CA VAL A 250 -7.71 -8.69 -8.19
C VAL A 250 -9.02 -9.37 -7.74
N ILE A 251 -8.95 -10.19 -6.68
CA ILE A 251 -10.13 -10.86 -6.11
C ILE A 251 -11.15 -9.83 -5.60
N LEU A 252 -10.69 -8.77 -4.92
CA LEU A 252 -11.55 -7.66 -4.49
C LEU A 252 -12.30 -7.05 -5.67
N GLY A 253 -11.62 -6.77 -6.79
CA GLY A 253 -12.25 -6.22 -7.99
C GLY A 253 -13.36 -7.11 -8.55
N PHE A 254 -13.16 -8.43 -8.57
CA PHE A 254 -14.19 -9.40 -8.98
C PHE A 254 -15.35 -9.50 -7.99
N ILE A 255 -15.08 -9.48 -6.68
CA ILE A 255 -16.15 -9.48 -5.67
C ILE A 255 -16.98 -8.20 -5.78
N ALA A 256 -16.33 -7.04 -5.94
CA ALA A 256 -17.02 -5.76 -6.12
C ALA A 256 -17.84 -5.71 -7.42
N TRP A 257 -17.44 -6.46 -8.46
CA TRP A 257 -18.23 -6.61 -9.67
C TRP A 257 -19.50 -7.46 -9.44
N GLY A 258 -19.42 -8.49 -8.60
CA GLY A 258 -20.56 -9.35 -8.26
C GLY A 258 -21.48 -8.80 -7.17
N VAL A 259 -20.98 -7.93 -6.29
CA VAL A 259 -21.71 -7.37 -5.14
C VAL A 259 -21.62 -5.84 -5.18
N HIS A 260 -22.70 -5.21 -5.66
CA HIS A 260 -22.74 -3.75 -5.81
C HIS A 260 -23.02 -2.97 -4.53
N PRO A 261 -24.01 -3.34 -3.69
CA PRO A 261 -24.34 -2.52 -2.51
C PRO A 261 -23.19 -2.48 -1.51
N TRP A 262 -22.71 -1.29 -1.16
CA TRP A 262 -21.49 -1.11 -0.38
C TRP A 262 -21.53 -1.79 0.98
N ARG A 263 -22.69 -1.78 1.67
CA ARG A 263 -22.85 -2.44 2.98
C ARG A 263 -22.64 -3.95 2.88
N THR A 264 -23.29 -4.57 1.89
CA THR A 264 -23.15 -6.00 1.62
C THR A 264 -21.74 -6.34 1.15
N LEU A 265 -21.13 -5.48 0.33
CA LEU A 265 -19.74 -5.62 -0.10
C LEU A 265 -18.79 -5.62 1.11
N THR A 266 -18.92 -4.65 2.02
CA THR A 266 -18.16 -4.61 3.27
C THR A 266 -18.39 -5.89 4.09
N GLN A 267 -19.62 -6.36 4.24
CA GLN A 267 -19.91 -7.57 5.00
C GLN A 267 -19.25 -8.82 4.40
N VAL A 268 -19.36 -9.00 3.09
CA VAL A 268 -18.76 -10.13 2.36
C VAL A 268 -17.23 -10.11 2.45
N LEU A 269 -16.61 -8.93 2.44
CA LEU A 269 -15.15 -8.79 2.49
C LEU A 269 -14.58 -8.98 3.90
N TYR A 270 -15.29 -8.54 4.94
CA TYR A 270 -14.78 -8.51 6.31
C TYR A 270 -15.22 -9.71 7.17
N ALA A 271 -16.39 -10.32 6.92
CA ALA A 271 -16.85 -11.48 7.70
C ALA A 271 -15.88 -12.68 7.63
N PRO A 272 -15.33 -13.07 6.45
CA PRO A 272 -14.39 -14.19 6.37
C PRO A 272 -13.08 -13.93 7.13
N GLN A 273 -12.73 -12.66 7.39
CA GLN A 273 -11.48 -12.31 8.06
C GLN A 273 -11.48 -12.70 9.54
N LEU A 274 -12.66 -12.84 10.16
CA LEU A 274 -12.78 -13.36 11.53
C LEU A 274 -12.26 -14.80 11.64
N LEU A 275 -12.24 -15.56 10.54
CA LEU A 275 -11.65 -16.90 10.52
C LEU A 275 -10.14 -16.86 10.78
N VAL A 276 -9.45 -15.74 10.53
CA VAL A 276 -8.02 -15.58 10.83
C VAL A 276 -7.74 -15.66 12.33
N VAL A 277 -8.74 -15.48 13.21
CA VAL A 277 -8.56 -15.74 14.66
C VAL A 277 -8.10 -17.18 14.89
N SER A 278 -8.56 -18.14 14.08
CA SER A 278 -8.13 -19.54 14.15
C SER A 278 -6.62 -19.74 13.95
N TYR A 279 -5.94 -18.78 13.31
CA TYR A 279 -4.52 -18.87 13.02
C TYR A 279 -3.66 -18.80 14.28
N PHE A 280 -4.20 -18.29 15.39
CA PHE A 280 -3.53 -18.34 16.68
C PHE A 280 -3.16 -19.77 17.08
N TRP A 281 -4.01 -20.75 16.75
CA TRP A 281 -3.77 -22.16 17.04
C TRP A 281 -3.04 -22.91 15.91
N ILE A 282 -3.17 -22.45 14.66
CA ILE A 282 -2.60 -23.13 13.49
C ILE A 282 -1.12 -22.73 13.29
N LEU A 283 -0.80 -21.44 13.39
CA LEU A 283 0.54 -20.93 13.15
C LEU A 283 1.44 -21.14 14.37
N SER A 284 2.71 -21.45 14.09
CA SER A 284 3.76 -21.42 15.12
C SER A 284 4.31 -20.00 15.24
N GLU A 285 4.77 -19.65 16.44
CA GLU A 285 5.40 -18.34 16.69
C GLU A 285 6.81 -18.27 16.08
N SER A 286 7.34 -17.06 15.92
CA SER A 286 8.70 -16.82 15.48
C SER A 286 9.74 -17.40 16.44
N VAL A 287 10.62 -18.24 15.90
CA VAL A 287 11.78 -18.79 16.63
C VAL A 287 12.69 -17.65 17.11
N ARG A 288 12.96 -16.65 16.26
CA ARG A 288 13.78 -15.48 16.62
C ARG A 288 13.18 -14.69 17.77
N TRP A 289 11.86 -14.49 17.75
CA TRP A 289 11.19 -13.80 18.84
C TRP A 289 11.34 -14.55 20.16
N LEU A 290 11.05 -15.86 20.16
CA LEU A 290 11.13 -16.71 21.35
C LEU A 290 12.54 -16.70 21.95
N MET A 291 13.57 -16.83 21.10
CA MET A 291 14.98 -16.72 21.51
C MET A 291 15.28 -15.36 22.15
N SER A 292 14.84 -14.26 21.55
CA SER A 292 15.07 -12.92 22.12
C SER A 292 14.39 -12.72 23.47
N LYS A 293 13.21 -13.33 23.69
CA LYS A 293 12.51 -13.35 24.99
C LYS A 293 13.06 -14.35 26.00
N GLY A 294 14.00 -15.20 25.62
CA GLY A 294 14.55 -16.25 26.49
C GLY A 294 13.63 -17.45 26.69
N ARG A 295 12.65 -17.65 25.80
CA ARG A 295 11.75 -18.81 25.78
C ARG A 295 12.38 -19.92 24.94
N TYR A 296 13.50 -20.47 25.40
CA TYR A 296 14.34 -21.42 24.65
C TYR A 296 13.64 -22.77 24.43
N ASP A 297 12.95 -23.30 25.44
CA ASP A 297 12.30 -24.61 25.31
C ASP A 297 11.21 -24.62 24.22
N GLU A 298 10.50 -23.50 24.07
CA GLU A 298 9.49 -23.33 23.02
C GLU A 298 10.10 -23.15 21.63
N SER A 299 11.22 -22.41 21.52
CA SER A 299 11.90 -22.24 20.23
C SER A 299 12.48 -23.57 19.74
N GLU A 300 13.06 -24.37 20.63
CA GLU A 300 13.55 -25.72 20.35
C GLU A 300 12.42 -26.66 19.92
N ALA A 301 11.27 -26.64 20.62
CA ALA A 301 10.10 -27.44 20.24
C ALA A 301 9.60 -27.10 18.82
N ILE A 302 9.60 -25.82 18.44
CA ILE A 302 9.25 -25.40 17.09
C ILE A 302 10.30 -25.90 16.09
N LEU A 303 11.60 -25.73 16.35
CA LEU A 303 12.66 -26.21 15.46
C LEU A 303 12.58 -27.73 15.22
N LYS A 304 12.35 -28.52 16.28
CA LYS A 304 12.11 -29.98 16.18
C LYS A 304 10.87 -30.30 15.33
N LYS A 305 9.77 -29.54 15.49
CA LYS A 305 8.56 -29.68 14.67
C LYS A 305 8.82 -29.38 13.19
N VAL A 306 9.59 -28.34 12.89
CA VAL A 306 9.97 -27.97 11.51
C VAL A 306 10.85 -29.04 10.89
N ALA A 307 11.90 -29.49 11.60
CA ALA A 307 12.80 -30.55 11.14
C ALA A 307 12.03 -31.84 10.82
N LYS A 308 11.16 -32.29 11.74
CA LYS A 308 10.31 -33.47 11.54
C LYS A 308 9.40 -33.34 10.31
N ARG A 309 8.78 -32.18 10.10
CA ARG A 309 7.91 -31.93 8.93
C ARG A 309 8.69 -31.83 7.61
N ASN A 310 9.96 -31.47 7.68
CA ASN A 310 10.87 -31.39 6.54
C ASN A 310 11.63 -32.71 6.28
N ASN A 311 11.35 -33.78 7.04
CA ASN A 311 12.09 -35.04 7.01
C ASN A 311 13.59 -34.82 7.23
N LYS A 312 13.91 -33.98 8.22
CA LYS A 312 15.27 -33.68 8.66
C LYS A 312 15.41 -33.95 10.15
N GLU A 313 16.65 -34.18 10.56
CA GLU A 313 17.01 -34.34 11.97
C GLU A 313 17.83 -33.14 12.42
N ILE A 314 17.54 -32.67 13.63
CA ILE A 314 18.24 -31.56 14.26
C ILE A 314 19.04 -32.11 15.44
N SER A 315 20.30 -31.70 15.54
CA SER A 315 21.20 -32.16 16.61
C SER A 315 20.89 -31.43 17.91
N GLU A 316 20.76 -32.17 19.02
CA GLU A 316 20.58 -31.57 20.35
C GLU A 316 21.76 -30.65 20.72
N LYS A 317 22.99 -31.02 20.31
CA LYS A 317 24.19 -30.18 20.52
C LYS A 317 24.08 -28.84 19.78
N SER A 318 23.47 -28.83 18.60
CA SER A 318 23.27 -27.61 17.83
C SER A 318 22.26 -26.69 18.51
N LEU A 319 21.18 -27.24 19.07
CA LEU A 319 20.21 -26.50 19.89
C LEU A 319 20.84 -25.91 21.15
N GLU A 320 21.61 -26.70 21.90
CA GLU A 320 22.35 -26.23 23.08
C GLU A 320 23.34 -25.11 22.72
N SER A 321 24.07 -25.26 21.61
CA SER A 321 25.02 -24.23 21.16
C SER A 321 24.33 -22.94 20.71
N LEU A 322 23.16 -23.04 20.08
CA LEU A 322 22.33 -21.88 19.70
C LEU A 322 21.85 -21.13 20.95
N ARG A 323 21.38 -21.87 21.97
CA ARG A 323 20.98 -21.30 23.26
C ARG A 323 22.14 -20.60 23.95
N ALA A 324 23.30 -21.25 24.06
CA ALA A 324 24.49 -20.66 24.66
C ALA A 324 24.96 -19.39 23.94
N THR A 325 24.87 -19.36 22.61
CA THR A 325 25.21 -18.18 21.79
C THR A 325 24.24 -17.03 22.09
N ALA A 326 22.93 -17.31 22.12
CA ALA A 326 21.90 -16.29 22.40
C ALA A 326 21.96 -15.74 23.84
N GLU A 327 22.31 -16.57 24.81
CA GLU A 327 22.54 -16.14 26.21
C GLU A 327 23.80 -15.27 26.32
N ALA A 328 24.89 -15.64 25.62
CA ALA A 328 26.11 -14.84 25.57
C ALA A 328 25.87 -13.45 24.96
N GLU A 329 25.07 -13.34 23.89
CA GLU A 329 24.73 -12.06 23.27
C GLU A 329 23.97 -11.10 24.20
N LYS A 330 23.14 -11.63 25.11
CA LYS A 330 22.42 -10.80 26.10
C LYS A 330 23.34 -10.19 27.14
N LEU A 331 24.50 -10.81 27.39
CA LEU A 331 25.50 -10.35 28.36
C LEU A 331 26.43 -9.27 27.78
N ILE A 332 26.43 -9.08 26.45
CA ILE A 332 27.25 -8.05 25.79
C ILE A 332 26.60 -6.68 25.99
N GLU A 333 27.20 -5.87 26.87
CA GLU A 333 26.80 -4.49 27.07
C GLU A 333 27.16 -3.66 25.82
N LYS A 334 26.14 -3.23 25.06
CA LYS A 334 26.36 -2.43 23.85
C LYS A 334 26.75 -1.00 24.24
N PRO A 335 27.81 -0.42 23.63
CA PRO A 335 28.22 0.95 23.93
C PRO A 335 27.07 1.94 23.66
N LYS A 336 26.89 2.92 24.56
CA LYS A 336 25.93 4.01 24.38
C LYS A 336 26.40 4.93 23.26
N GLU A 337 25.80 4.79 22.10
CA GLU A 337 26.09 5.64 20.96
C GLU A 337 25.26 6.93 20.95
N PRO A 338 25.78 8.00 20.32
CA PRO A 338 25.03 9.22 20.12
C PRO A 338 23.78 8.96 19.28
N TRP A 339 22.76 9.79 19.50
CA TRP A 339 21.46 9.64 18.86
C TRP A 339 21.55 9.75 17.33
N LEU A 340 20.79 8.92 16.61
CA LEU A 340 20.82 8.80 15.14
C LEU A 340 20.71 10.17 14.41
N PRO A 341 19.81 11.10 14.79
CA PRO A 341 19.71 12.39 14.11
C PRO A 341 21.02 13.19 14.13
N ILE A 342 21.74 13.18 15.25
CA ILE A 342 23.01 13.91 15.42
C ILE A 342 24.07 13.36 14.46
N LEU A 343 24.11 12.03 14.30
CA LEU A 343 25.01 11.36 13.37
C LEU A 343 24.67 11.70 11.90
N VAL A 344 23.39 11.79 11.56
CA VAL A 344 22.93 12.16 10.21
C VAL A 344 23.31 13.61 9.88
N PHE A 345 23.06 14.56 10.79
CA PHE A 345 23.42 15.98 10.56
C PHE A 345 24.92 16.22 10.45
N LYS A 346 25.75 15.35 11.04
CA LYS A 346 27.21 15.43 10.92
C LYS A 346 27.71 15.08 9.51
N SER A 347 27.00 14.20 8.79
CA SER A 347 27.40 13.74 7.45
C SER A 347 26.58 14.42 6.35
N ARG A 348 27.21 15.28 5.55
CA ARG A 348 26.54 15.95 4.42
C ARG A 348 26.00 14.96 3.38
N VAL A 349 26.67 13.82 3.17
CA VAL A 349 26.25 12.80 2.19
C VAL A 349 25.01 12.06 2.68
N ILE A 350 25.00 11.62 3.95
CA ILE A 350 23.85 10.91 4.52
C ILE A 350 22.67 11.86 4.69
N LEU A 351 22.91 13.12 5.08
CA LEU A 351 21.86 14.13 5.12
C LEU A 351 21.22 14.33 3.74
N SER A 352 22.02 14.46 2.68
CA SER A 352 21.51 14.53 1.30
C SER A 352 20.64 13.31 0.95
N ARG A 353 21.08 12.09 1.28
CA ARG A 353 20.28 10.86 1.10
C ARG A 353 18.97 10.86 1.91
N CYS A 354 18.99 11.42 3.12
CA CYS A 354 17.80 11.57 3.97
C CYS A 354 16.85 12.68 3.50
N ILE A 355 17.29 13.61 2.67
CA ILE A 355 16.42 14.62 2.04
C ILE A 355 15.84 14.07 0.74
N VAL A 356 16.68 13.41 -0.07
CA VAL A 356 16.31 12.97 -1.41
C VAL A 356 15.49 11.68 -1.41
N SER A 357 15.84 10.69 -0.58
CA SER A 357 15.12 9.40 -0.60
C SER A 357 13.64 9.54 -0.22
N PRO A 358 13.22 10.35 0.79
CA PRO A 358 11.81 10.54 1.06
C PRO A 358 11.01 11.10 -0.13
N VAL A 359 11.61 11.95 -0.96
CA VAL A 359 10.94 12.50 -2.14
C VAL A 359 10.56 11.39 -3.13
N TRP A 360 11.47 10.44 -3.37
CA TRP A 360 11.17 9.28 -4.22
C TRP A 360 10.09 8.39 -3.61
N TRP A 361 10.11 8.22 -2.29
CA TRP A 361 9.08 7.45 -1.58
C TRP A 361 7.70 8.12 -1.66
N VAL A 362 7.64 9.44 -1.51
CA VAL A 362 6.40 10.23 -1.67
C VAL A 362 5.88 10.08 -3.09
N THR A 363 6.72 10.30 -4.10
CA THR A 363 6.35 10.11 -5.50
C THR A 363 5.85 8.70 -5.78
N ASN A 364 6.61 7.68 -5.39
CA ASN A 364 6.26 6.29 -5.68
C ASN A 364 4.91 5.91 -5.07
N THR A 365 4.68 6.24 -3.80
CA THR A 365 3.40 5.94 -3.15
C THR A 365 2.25 6.77 -3.72
N PHE A 366 2.46 8.08 -3.98
CA PHE A 366 1.44 8.94 -4.58
C PHE A 366 1.00 8.41 -5.94
N VAL A 367 1.94 8.09 -6.83
CA VAL A 367 1.63 7.55 -8.16
C VAL A 367 1.07 6.14 -8.08
N TYR A 368 1.66 5.25 -7.28
CA TYR A 368 1.20 3.86 -7.16
C TYR A 368 -0.24 3.76 -6.64
N TYR A 369 -0.58 4.47 -5.56
CA TYR A 369 -1.94 4.45 -5.02
C TYR A 369 -2.88 5.31 -5.86
N GLY A 370 -2.44 6.48 -6.33
CA GLY A 370 -3.22 7.37 -7.17
C GLY A 370 -3.68 6.71 -8.46
N MET A 371 -2.82 5.95 -9.14
CA MET A 371 -3.21 5.16 -10.31
C MET A 371 -4.17 4.01 -9.96
N SER A 372 -4.06 3.41 -8.77
CA SER A 372 -5.01 2.36 -8.37
C SER A 372 -6.41 2.93 -8.12
N ILE A 373 -6.47 4.13 -7.54
CA ILE A 373 -7.72 4.83 -7.24
C ILE A 373 -8.37 5.36 -8.53
N ASN A 374 -7.60 5.95 -9.44
CA ASN A 374 -8.13 6.48 -10.69
C ASN A 374 -8.47 5.40 -11.72
N ALA A 375 -8.08 4.14 -11.49
CA ALA A 375 -8.42 3.02 -12.38
C ALA A 375 -9.94 2.84 -12.56
N VAL A 376 -10.75 3.16 -11.53
CA VAL A 376 -12.21 3.05 -11.62
C VAL A 376 -12.87 4.19 -12.39
N ASN A 377 -12.13 5.26 -12.69
CA ASN A 377 -12.58 6.41 -13.48
C ASN A 377 -12.20 6.30 -14.96
N LEU A 378 -11.42 5.28 -15.35
CA LEU A 378 -11.13 5.00 -16.75
C LEU A 378 -12.41 4.60 -17.50
N SER A 379 -12.47 4.91 -18.79
CA SER A 379 -13.61 4.53 -19.64
C SER A 379 -13.78 3.01 -19.71
N GLY A 380 -15.00 2.56 -20.01
CA GLY A 380 -15.36 1.14 -20.00
C GLY A 380 -15.77 0.62 -18.61
N ASN A 381 -15.48 -0.64 -18.32
CA ASN A 381 -15.94 -1.29 -17.09
C ASN A 381 -14.95 -1.01 -15.93
N ARG A 382 -15.37 -0.16 -14.98
CA ARG A 382 -14.59 0.22 -13.79
C ARG A 382 -13.98 -0.96 -13.01
N TYR A 383 -14.69 -2.08 -12.93
CA TYR A 383 -14.23 -3.26 -12.18
C TYR A 383 -13.12 -3.99 -12.94
N LEU A 384 -13.29 -4.20 -14.25
CA LEU A 384 -12.27 -4.82 -15.09
C LEU A 384 -11.03 -3.93 -15.22
N ASN A 385 -11.21 -2.61 -15.27
CA ASN A 385 -10.13 -1.64 -15.27
C ASN A 385 -9.29 -1.77 -13.99
N TYR A 386 -9.92 -1.79 -12.81
CA TYR A 386 -9.22 -2.02 -11.54
C TYR A 386 -8.51 -3.38 -11.49
N VAL A 387 -9.17 -4.44 -11.96
CA VAL A 387 -8.56 -5.78 -12.04
C VAL A 387 -7.32 -5.78 -12.93
N ALA A 388 -7.37 -5.17 -14.11
CA ALA A 388 -6.23 -5.09 -15.02
C ALA A 388 -5.06 -4.30 -14.42
N VAL A 389 -5.36 -3.15 -13.81
CA VAL A 389 -4.38 -2.27 -13.16
C VAL A 389 -3.70 -2.95 -11.96
N THR A 390 -4.42 -3.75 -11.18
CA THR A 390 -3.84 -4.46 -10.03
C THR A 390 -3.13 -5.76 -10.45
N ALA A 391 -3.61 -6.44 -11.49
CA ALA A 391 -2.97 -7.63 -12.03
C ALA A 391 -1.59 -7.33 -12.64
N VAL A 392 -1.43 -6.18 -13.31
CA VAL A 392 -0.16 -5.78 -13.94
C VAL A 392 0.95 -5.49 -12.92
N GLU A 393 0.62 -5.30 -11.65
CA GLU A 393 1.61 -5.16 -10.58
C GLU A 393 2.45 -6.42 -10.40
N ILE A 394 1.83 -7.60 -10.58
CA ILE A 394 2.47 -8.91 -10.40
C ILE A 394 3.71 -9.03 -11.30
N PRO A 395 3.61 -8.92 -12.65
CA PRO A 395 4.79 -8.95 -13.50
C PRO A 395 5.75 -7.80 -13.20
N GLY A 396 5.27 -6.64 -12.75
CA GLY A 396 6.12 -5.52 -12.33
C GLY A 396 7.05 -5.87 -11.16
N TYR A 397 6.54 -6.54 -10.14
CA TYR A 397 7.33 -7.00 -8.98
C TYR A 397 8.41 -7.99 -9.38
N TRP A 398 8.08 -8.95 -10.23
CA TRP A 398 9.05 -9.95 -10.71
C TRP A 398 10.07 -9.36 -11.69
N ALA A 399 9.66 -8.40 -12.52
CA ALA A 399 10.58 -7.67 -13.39
C ALA A 399 11.64 -6.92 -12.57
N ALA A 400 11.25 -6.27 -11.46
CA ALA A 400 12.21 -5.61 -10.57
C ALA A 400 13.27 -6.59 -10.07
N ILE A 401 12.86 -7.76 -9.54
CA ILE A 401 13.79 -8.78 -9.02
C ILE A 401 14.78 -9.24 -10.09
N LEU A 402 14.31 -9.45 -11.33
CA LEU A 402 15.16 -9.90 -12.43
C LEU A 402 16.11 -8.82 -12.95
N LEU A 403 15.66 -7.57 -13.00
CA LEU A 403 16.42 -6.47 -13.59
C LEU A 403 17.44 -5.86 -12.63
N LEU A 404 17.13 -5.78 -11.33
CA LEU A 404 18.02 -5.17 -10.32
C LEU A 404 19.38 -5.84 -10.26
N ASP A 405 19.43 -7.17 -10.39
CA ASP A 405 20.67 -7.95 -10.34
C ASP A 405 21.45 -7.96 -11.66
N ARG A 406 20.79 -7.64 -12.79
CA ARG A 406 21.43 -7.66 -14.12
C ARG A 406 21.90 -6.28 -14.58
N ILE A 407 21.06 -5.26 -14.41
CA ILE A 407 21.29 -3.90 -14.96
C ILE A 407 21.81 -2.95 -13.88
N GLY A 408 21.46 -3.22 -12.62
CA GLY A 408 21.78 -2.36 -11.47
C GLY A 408 20.57 -1.61 -10.96
N ARG A 409 20.71 -1.02 -9.76
CA ARG A 409 19.56 -0.46 -9.03
C ARG A 409 19.16 0.90 -9.60
N LYS A 410 20.16 1.72 -9.96
CA LYS A 410 19.95 3.10 -10.40
C LYS A 410 19.31 3.17 -11.80
N PRO A 411 19.79 2.44 -12.84
CA PRO A 411 19.13 2.44 -14.14
C PRO A 411 17.69 1.93 -14.07
N VAL A 412 17.42 0.89 -13.28
CA VAL A 412 16.07 0.33 -13.12
C VAL A 412 15.11 1.36 -12.51
N LEU A 413 15.54 2.08 -11.46
CA LEU A 413 14.73 3.13 -10.87
C LEU A 413 14.49 4.31 -11.82
N ILE A 414 15.54 4.81 -12.50
CA ILE A 414 15.41 5.94 -13.44
C ILE A 414 14.48 5.57 -14.60
N THR A 415 14.74 4.42 -15.23
CA THR A 415 13.93 3.95 -16.37
C THR A 415 12.50 3.69 -15.95
N GLY A 416 12.25 3.08 -14.79
CA GLY A 416 10.91 2.86 -14.28
C GLY A 416 10.14 4.16 -14.03
N TYR A 417 10.76 5.16 -13.37
CA TYR A 417 10.12 6.46 -13.16
C TYR A 417 9.86 7.22 -14.46
N TRP A 418 10.83 7.26 -15.37
CA TRP A 418 10.69 7.99 -16.62
C TRP A 418 9.75 7.31 -17.61
N LEU A 419 9.71 5.97 -17.63
CA LEU A 419 8.71 5.23 -18.41
C LEU A 419 7.31 5.49 -17.86
N CYS A 420 7.14 5.49 -16.53
CA CYS A 420 5.88 5.90 -15.90
C CYS A 420 5.50 7.34 -16.29
N ALA A 421 6.45 8.27 -16.24
CA ALA A 421 6.21 9.67 -16.61
C ALA A 421 5.78 9.83 -18.07
N ALA A 422 6.49 9.19 -19.00
CA ALA A 422 6.16 9.21 -20.42
C ALA A 422 4.76 8.64 -20.68
N CYS A 423 4.40 7.53 -20.02
CA CYS A 423 3.07 6.94 -20.15
C CYS A 423 1.97 7.83 -19.57
N GLN A 424 2.21 8.48 -18.43
CA GLN A 424 1.22 9.36 -17.81
C GLN A 424 1.02 10.67 -18.59
N PHE A 425 2.08 11.27 -19.13
CA PHE A 425 1.93 12.40 -20.06
C PHE A 425 1.27 11.98 -21.37
N GLY A 426 1.63 10.81 -21.92
CA GLY A 426 0.95 10.24 -23.08
C GLY A 426 -0.54 10.06 -22.84
N PHE A 427 -0.93 9.51 -21.69
CA PHE A 427 -2.32 9.36 -21.28
C PHE A 427 -3.05 10.70 -21.13
N ALA A 428 -2.39 11.72 -20.57
CA ALA A 428 -3.00 13.03 -20.32
C ALA A 428 -3.36 13.81 -21.61
N PHE A 429 -2.61 13.59 -22.70
CA PHE A 429 -2.75 14.35 -23.95
C PHE A 429 -3.32 13.53 -25.12
N ILE A 430 -3.70 12.27 -24.88
CA ILE A 430 -4.29 11.44 -25.93
C ILE A 430 -5.78 11.78 -26.11
N PRO A 431 -6.30 11.86 -27.35
CA PRO A 431 -7.73 12.02 -27.57
C PRO A 431 -8.51 10.81 -27.03
N SER A 432 -9.68 11.09 -26.44
CA SER A 432 -10.55 10.10 -25.77
C SER A 432 -11.08 8.98 -26.68
N ASP A 433 -10.88 9.08 -27.99
CA ASP A 433 -11.42 8.15 -29.00
C ASP A 433 -10.67 6.80 -29.05
N ASN A 434 -9.52 6.67 -28.39
CA ASN A 434 -8.72 5.43 -28.40
C ASN A 434 -8.58 4.81 -26.99
N GLU A 435 -9.64 4.13 -26.55
CA GLU A 435 -9.68 3.45 -25.25
C GLU A 435 -8.58 2.40 -25.09
N GLY A 436 -8.27 1.65 -26.15
CA GLY A 436 -7.26 0.60 -26.14
C GLY A 436 -5.85 1.13 -25.88
N LEU A 437 -5.48 2.22 -26.55
CA LEU A 437 -4.17 2.86 -26.35
C LEU A 437 -4.08 3.54 -24.98
N SER A 438 -5.17 4.18 -24.53
CA SER A 438 -5.25 4.80 -23.19
C SER A 438 -5.05 3.76 -22.09
N MET A 439 -5.75 2.62 -22.17
CA MET A 439 -5.57 1.50 -21.25
C MET A 439 -4.14 0.94 -21.31
N ALA A 440 -3.59 0.74 -22.51
CA ALA A 440 -2.23 0.22 -22.66
C ALA A 440 -1.18 1.13 -21.99
N LEU A 441 -1.25 2.45 -22.22
CA LEU A 441 -0.37 3.43 -21.57
C LEU A 441 -0.54 3.40 -20.06
N TYR A 442 -1.78 3.33 -19.57
CA TYR A 442 -2.06 3.25 -18.14
C TYR A 442 -1.45 2.01 -17.49
N LEU A 443 -1.60 0.85 -18.13
CA LEU A 443 -1.05 -0.42 -17.65
C LEU A 443 0.49 -0.45 -17.70
N ILE A 444 1.11 0.09 -18.76
CA ILE A 444 2.58 0.20 -18.84
C ILE A 444 3.11 1.14 -17.76
N GLY A 445 2.43 2.27 -17.51
CA GLY A 445 2.77 3.18 -16.42
C GLY A 445 2.66 2.50 -15.05
N LYS A 446 1.57 1.76 -14.83
CA LYS A 446 1.33 1.02 -13.59
C LYS A 446 2.35 -0.10 -13.36
N PHE A 447 2.69 -0.85 -14.40
CA PHE A 447 3.75 -1.84 -14.38
C PHE A 447 5.09 -1.22 -13.96
N SER A 448 5.41 -0.06 -14.55
CA SER A 448 6.66 0.66 -14.29
C SER A 448 6.75 1.14 -12.84
N ILE A 449 5.67 1.71 -12.30
CA ILE A 449 5.67 2.15 -10.89
C ILE A 449 5.65 0.97 -9.91
N ALA A 450 5.03 -0.17 -10.25
CA ALA A 450 5.10 -1.38 -9.44
C ALA A 450 6.54 -1.96 -9.38
N MET A 451 7.27 -1.90 -10.50
CA MET A 451 8.68 -2.26 -10.55
C MET A 451 9.53 -1.32 -9.66
N VAL A 452 9.27 -0.02 -9.74
CA VAL A 452 9.92 0.99 -8.88
C VAL A 452 9.60 0.76 -7.41
N MET A 453 8.35 0.42 -7.06
CA MET A 453 7.94 0.11 -5.69
C MET A 453 8.79 -1.03 -5.09
N THR A 454 9.10 -2.08 -5.84
CA THR A 454 10.00 -3.14 -5.32
C THR A 454 11.44 -2.66 -5.24
N SER A 455 11.89 -1.96 -6.28
CA SER A 455 13.27 -1.48 -6.42
C SER A 455 13.67 -0.45 -5.35
N ILE A 456 12.74 0.43 -4.95
CA ILE A 456 13.01 1.50 -3.99
C ILE A 456 13.25 0.94 -2.58
N TYR A 457 12.57 -0.15 -2.17
CA TYR A 457 12.86 -0.82 -0.89
C TYR A 457 14.30 -1.33 -0.86
N VAL A 458 14.72 -2.04 -1.91
CA VAL A 458 16.07 -2.60 -2.03
C VAL A 458 17.10 -1.48 -2.07
N TYR A 459 16.92 -0.50 -2.95
CA TYR A 459 17.90 0.58 -3.14
C TYR A 459 18.05 1.46 -1.89
N THR A 460 16.94 1.80 -1.21
CA THR A 460 16.98 2.57 0.04
C THR A 460 17.76 1.83 1.12
N MET A 461 17.63 0.50 1.19
CA MET A 461 18.42 -0.30 2.12
C MET A 461 19.92 -0.30 1.77
N GLU A 462 20.27 -0.40 0.50
CA GLU A 462 21.67 -0.49 0.06
C GLU A 462 22.44 0.83 0.20
N ILE A 463 21.77 1.98 0.07
CA ILE A 463 22.41 3.31 0.24
C ILE A 463 22.61 3.71 1.70
N TYR A 464 21.92 3.07 2.65
CA TYR A 464 22.03 3.37 4.07
C TYR A 464 22.99 2.42 4.79
N PRO A 465 23.73 2.92 5.81
CA PRO A 465 24.66 2.10 6.57
C PRO A 465 23.93 0.95 7.28
N THR A 466 24.48 -0.26 7.21
CA THR A 466 23.87 -1.50 7.74
C THR A 466 23.34 -1.32 9.15
N LYS A 467 24.10 -0.62 10.01
CA LYS A 467 23.73 -0.34 11.39
C LYS A 467 22.43 0.43 11.59
N TYR A 468 22.15 1.40 10.70
CA TYR A 468 20.98 2.29 10.81
C TYR A 468 19.99 2.11 9.65
N ARG A 469 20.24 1.11 8.79
CA ARG A 469 19.48 0.84 7.56
C ARG A 469 17.99 0.76 7.80
N HIS A 470 17.56 -0.01 8.80
CA HIS A 470 16.14 -0.18 9.08
C HIS A 470 15.47 1.10 9.56
N SER A 471 16.13 1.87 10.43
CA SER A 471 15.60 3.15 10.93
C SER A 471 15.49 4.20 9.84
N LEU A 472 16.51 4.31 8.98
CA LEU A 472 16.52 5.28 7.88
C LEU A 472 15.57 4.89 6.75
N LEU A 473 15.46 3.59 6.42
CA LEU A 473 14.41 3.08 5.53
C LEU A 473 13.01 3.39 6.07
N ALA A 474 12.77 3.12 7.36
CA ALA A 474 11.49 3.38 8.01
C ALA A 474 11.16 4.88 7.95
N PHE A 475 12.13 5.76 8.20
CA PHE A 475 11.96 7.21 8.03
C PHE A 475 11.54 7.58 6.61
N SER A 476 12.27 7.13 5.57
CA SER A 476 11.93 7.46 4.18
C SER A 476 10.57 6.91 3.78
N SER A 477 10.23 5.69 4.21
CA SER A 477 8.92 5.08 3.96
C SER A 477 7.78 5.81 4.68
N MET A 478 7.98 6.21 5.95
CA MET A 478 7.00 6.96 6.73
C MET A 478 6.69 8.33 6.12
N VAL A 479 7.72 9.08 5.70
CA VAL A 479 7.51 10.35 4.97
C VAL A 479 6.85 10.05 3.61
N GLY A 480 7.23 8.96 2.97
CA GLY A 480 6.60 8.46 1.75
C GLY A 480 5.09 8.38 1.83
N ARG A 481 4.54 7.92 2.95
CA ARG A 481 3.10 7.76 3.15
C ARG A 481 2.29 9.06 3.03
N LEU A 482 2.92 10.24 3.08
CA LEU A 482 2.28 11.50 2.67
C LEU A 482 1.71 11.41 1.25
N GLY A 483 2.43 10.75 0.33
CA GLY A 483 1.96 10.48 -1.03
C GLY A 483 0.71 9.58 -1.06
N SER A 484 0.65 8.55 -0.22
CA SER A 484 -0.57 7.74 -0.12
C SER A 484 -1.74 8.50 0.51
N ILE A 485 -1.49 9.44 1.43
CA ILE A 485 -2.56 10.26 2.05
C ILE A 485 -3.17 11.23 1.05
N THR A 486 -2.35 11.79 0.15
CA THR A 486 -2.81 12.75 -0.86
C THR A 486 -3.39 12.06 -2.11
N ALA A 487 -3.04 10.80 -2.38
CA ALA A 487 -3.54 10.07 -3.55
C ALA A 487 -5.08 10.02 -3.65
N PRO A 488 -5.86 9.77 -2.57
CA PRO A 488 -7.32 9.82 -2.60
C PRO A 488 -7.93 11.18 -2.95
N LEU A 489 -7.18 12.28 -2.90
CA LEU A 489 -7.64 13.62 -3.29
C LEU A 489 -7.60 13.83 -4.81
N THR A 490 -6.93 12.93 -5.55
CA THR A 490 -6.75 13.08 -7.00
C THR A 490 -8.04 13.05 -7.82
N PRO A 491 -9.08 12.26 -7.49
CA PRO A 491 -10.35 12.32 -8.21
C PRO A 491 -11.06 13.67 -8.04
N ALA A 492 -11.02 14.28 -6.85
CA ALA A 492 -11.58 15.61 -6.64
C ALA A 492 -10.82 16.67 -7.46
N LEU A 493 -9.50 16.59 -7.51
CA LEU A 493 -8.69 17.48 -8.37
C LEU A 493 -9.01 17.33 -9.86
N ALA A 494 -9.32 16.11 -10.31
CA ALA A 494 -9.71 15.85 -11.69
C ALA A 494 -11.02 16.57 -12.06
N LEU A 495 -11.99 16.55 -11.14
CA LEU A 495 -13.32 17.14 -11.37
C LEU A 495 -13.32 18.67 -11.25
N GLU A 496 -12.69 19.21 -10.21
CA GLU A 496 -12.78 20.64 -9.86
C GLU A 496 -11.83 21.53 -10.68
N VAL A 497 -10.73 20.97 -11.19
CA VAL A 497 -9.67 21.75 -11.84
C VAL A 497 -9.53 21.36 -13.30
N TRP A 498 -9.15 20.10 -13.57
CA TRP A 498 -8.93 19.61 -14.92
C TRP A 498 -8.80 18.08 -14.93
N GLU A 499 -9.54 17.42 -15.83
CA GLU A 499 -9.66 15.94 -15.88
C GLU A 499 -8.31 15.23 -15.97
N SER A 500 -7.38 15.72 -16.80
CA SER A 500 -6.05 15.11 -16.98
C SER A 500 -5.03 15.51 -15.91
N LEU A 501 -5.39 16.36 -14.94
CA LEU A 501 -4.48 16.88 -13.91
C LEU A 501 -3.81 15.78 -13.08
N PRO A 502 -4.51 14.73 -12.59
CA PRO A 502 -3.86 13.65 -11.86
C PRO A 502 -2.72 13.00 -12.63
N SER A 503 -2.94 12.70 -13.93
CA SER A 503 -1.92 12.08 -14.78
C SER A 503 -0.72 13.00 -15.01
N VAL A 504 -0.94 14.31 -15.22
CA VAL A 504 0.15 15.28 -15.30
C VAL A 504 0.93 15.35 -13.99
N LEU A 505 0.25 15.39 -12.83
CA LEU A 505 0.91 15.37 -11.52
C LEU A 505 1.73 14.09 -11.33
N PHE A 506 1.18 12.92 -11.65
CA PHE A 506 1.89 11.66 -11.56
C PHE A 506 3.15 11.66 -12.45
N GLY A 507 3.03 12.14 -13.69
CA GLY A 507 4.14 12.24 -14.62
C GLY A 507 5.23 13.21 -14.15
N SER A 508 4.85 14.39 -13.66
CA SER A 508 5.79 15.40 -13.17
C SER A 508 6.58 14.93 -11.95
N PHE A 509 5.91 14.35 -10.95
CA PHE A 509 6.58 13.83 -9.75
C PHE A 509 7.53 12.67 -10.09
N ALA A 510 7.09 11.76 -10.97
CA ALA A 510 7.91 10.65 -11.45
C ALA A 510 9.16 11.16 -12.20
N LEU A 511 9.01 12.14 -13.09
CA LEU A 511 10.12 12.75 -13.83
C LEU A 511 11.17 13.35 -12.88
N VAL A 512 10.72 14.17 -11.91
CA VAL A 512 11.59 14.79 -10.91
C VAL A 512 12.30 13.74 -10.06
N SER A 513 11.60 12.69 -9.64
CA SER A 513 12.20 11.62 -8.84
C SER A 513 13.26 10.83 -9.61
N GLY A 514 13.01 10.53 -10.89
CA GLY A 514 14.00 9.96 -11.79
C GLY A 514 15.26 10.83 -11.92
N CYS A 515 15.10 12.16 -12.02
CA CYS A 515 16.23 13.10 -12.04
C CYS A 515 17.01 13.11 -10.70
N LEU A 516 16.30 13.10 -9.57
CA LEU A 516 16.92 13.13 -8.25
C LEU A 516 17.76 11.87 -7.97
N ILE A 517 17.42 10.71 -8.55
CA ILE A 517 18.23 9.49 -8.43
C ILE A 517 19.65 9.66 -8.99
N PHE A 518 19.90 10.62 -9.91
CA PHE A 518 21.25 10.88 -10.37
C PHE A 518 22.22 11.32 -9.26
N THR A 519 21.68 11.95 -8.20
CA THR A 519 22.43 12.46 -7.06
C THR A 519 22.97 11.38 -6.13
N THR A 520 22.50 10.13 -6.24
CA THR A 520 22.93 9.00 -5.41
C THR A 520 23.82 8.01 -6.18
N PRO A 521 24.67 7.24 -5.47
CA PRO A 521 25.57 6.28 -6.11
C PRO A 521 24.84 5.02 -6.60
N GLU A 522 25.41 4.32 -7.59
CA GLU A 522 25.01 2.96 -7.91
C GLU A 522 25.50 2.00 -6.81
N THR A 523 24.71 0.97 -6.51
CA THR A 523 24.97 0.00 -5.43
C THR A 523 25.24 -1.41 -5.93
N LEU A 524 24.94 -1.71 -7.20
CA LEU A 524 25.23 -3.01 -7.81
C LEU A 524 26.71 -3.39 -7.65
N GLY A 525 26.96 -4.59 -7.13
CA GLY A 525 28.31 -5.15 -6.98
C GLY A 525 29.18 -4.45 -5.92
N THR A 526 28.62 -3.53 -5.13
CA THR A 526 29.35 -2.85 -4.05
C THR A 526 29.16 -3.59 -2.71
N LYS A 527 30.20 -3.59 -1.87
CA LYS A 527 30.06 -4.03 -0.47
C LYS A 527 29.14 -3.05 0.25
N LEU A 528 28.12 -3.58 0.92
CA LEU A 528 27.19 -2.78 1.72
C LEU A 528 27.97 -2.05 2.83
N PRO A 529 27.71 -0.75 3.04
CA PRO A 529 28.45 0.03 4.01
C PRO A 529 28.00 -0.34 5.41
N ASP A 530 28.92 -0.74 6.28
CA ASP A 530 28.60 -1.09 7.67
C ASP A 530 28.59 0.16 8.57
N THR A 531 29.37 1.17 8.21
CA THR A 531 29.52 2.44 8.95
C THR A 531 29.07 3.65 8.14
N MET A 532 28.82 4.78 8.83
CA MET A 532 28.52 6.06 8.19
C MET A 532 29.66 6.51 7.26
N GLU A 533 30.92 6.28 7.64
CA GLU A 533 32.09 6.65 6.85
C GLU A 533 32.21 5.83 5.57
N GLU A 534 31.98 4.52 5.63
CA GLU A 534 31.91 3.66 4.44
C GLU A 534 30.78 4.09 3.50
N ALA A 535 29.63 4.48 4.09
CA ALA A 535 28.50 5.00 3.32
C ALA A 535 28.84 6.32 2.60
N GLU A 536 29.66 7.20 3.19
CA GLU A 536 30.18 8.40 2.53
C GLU A 536 31.15 8.06 1.39
N GLN A 537 32.01 7.07 1.58
CA GLN A 537 33.01 6.65 0.59
C GLN A 537 32.36 6.06 -0.68
N LEU A 538 31.20 5.41 -0.56
CA LEU A 538 30.42 4.93 -1.72
C LEU A 538 30.07 6.07 -2.70
N SER A 539 29.81 7.28 -2.19
CA SER A 539 29.56 8.45 -3.06
C SER A 539 30.84 8.99 -3.71
N LYS A 540 32.02 8.81 -3.08
CA LYS A 540 33.32 9.32 -3.58
C LYS A 540 33.95 8.42 -4.63
N LYS A 541 33.67 7.11 -4.63
CA LYS A 541 34.17 6.17 -5.66
C LYS A 541 33.74 6.57 -7.08
N LYS A 542 32.55 7.14 -7.22
CA LYS A 542 32.01 7.66 -8.49
C LYS A 542 32.92 8.74 -9.10
N THR A 543 33.55 9.59 -8.29
CA THR A 543 34.42 10.68 -8.78
C THR A 543 35.75 10.19 -9.34
N LYS A 544 36.19 8.95 -9.04
CA LYS A 544 37.46 8.39 -9.52
C LYS A 544 37.34 7.46 -10.72
N THR A 545 36.14 7.05 -11.09
CA THR A 545 35.92 6.14 -12.24
C THR A 545 35.37 6.89 -13.46
N ASP A 546 34.91 8.13 -13.26
CA ASP A 546 34.44 9.05 -14.31
C ASP A 546 35.50 10.14 -14.67
N LEU A 547 36.75 9.99 -14.22
CA LEU A 547 37.96 10.73 -14.63
C LEU A 547 38.98 9.72 -15.17
#